data_AF-V2XPD3-F1
#
_entry.id   AF-V2XPD3-F1
#
_cell.length_a   1.000
_cell.length_b   1.000
_cell.length_c   1.000
_cell.angle_alpha   90.00
_cell.angle_beta   90.00
_cell.angle_gamma   90.00
#
_symmetry.space_group_name_H-M   'P 1'
#
loop_
_entity.id
_entity.type
_entity.pdbx_description
1 polymer ?
#
loop_
_entity_poly.entity_id
_entity_poly.type
_entity_poly.pdbx_seq_one_letter_code
_entity_poly.pdbx_strand_id
1 'polypeptide(L)'
;MIEGRQMKEMFLISGLGPEQIILGLPWLQDHNPDINWVTGVVKFRPKQKVLVQFRGVLDKAKDEEVVIQSFIKRREDTDEIRINTKLSASQTLAQTHKTKVKLLEELIPTYLSDYMNHFKKKKAERFPLSCPYNHAIDLKLDFKLMDCKIYPLSPKEWIEQDKFINENLQKGYI
;
A
#
# COMPACT_ATOMS: atom_id res chain seq x y z
N MET A 1 -5.13 35.93 -5.29
CA MET A 1 -5.23 36.05 -6.77
C MET A 1 -3.95 35.51 -7.35
N ILE A 2 -4.02 34.53 -8.26
CA ILE A 2 -2.84 34.03 -8.98
C ILE A 2 -3.05 34.42 -10.44
N GLU A 3 -2.15 35.22 -11.01
CA GLU A 3 -2.21 35.74 -12.39
C GLU A 3 -3.56 36.39 -12.79
N GLY A 4 -4.21 37.14 -11.89
CA GLY A 4 -5.46 37.87 -12.19
C GLY A 4 -6.71 36.98 -12.34
N ARG A 5 -6.61 35.66 -12.17
CA ARG A 5 -7.77 34.78 -12.04
C ARG A 5 -8.23 34.70 -10.59
N GLN A 6 -9.54 34.83 -10.39
CA GLN A 6 -10.20 34.49 -9.14
C GLN A 6 -10.71 33.06 -9.22
N MET A 7 -10.41 32.26 -8.19
CA MET A 7 -10.80 30.87 -8.08
C MET A 7 -11.33 30.63 -6.67
N LYS A 8 -12.36 29.80 -6.54
CA LYS A 8 -12.95 29.41 -5.27
C LYS A 8 -12.66 27.92 -5.05
N GLU A 9 -12.10 27.59 -3.90
CA GLU A 9 -11.73 26.22 -3.53
C GLU A 9 -12.06 25.99 -2.05
N MET A 10 -12.37 24.76 -1.68
CA MET A 10 -12.64 24.39 -0.30
C MET A 10 -11.34 23.93 0.39
N PHE A 11 -10.96 24.60 1.47
CA PHE A 11 -9.74 24.30 2.22
C PHE A 11 -10.03 23.75 3.62
N LEU A 12 -9.14 22.89 4.10
CA LEU A 12 -9.07 22.50 5.51
C LEU A 12 -8.27 23.54 6.28
N ILE A 13 -8.76 23.95 7.45
CA ILE A 13 -8.09 24.95 8.30
C ILE A 13 -7.12 24.24 9.25
N SER A 14 -5.85 24.65 9.22
CA SER A 14 -4.79 24.14 10.11
C SER A 14 -3.79 25.25 10.43
N GLY A 15 -3.04 25.12 11.53
CA GLY A 15 -1.97 26.04 11.89
C GLY A 15 -0.73 25.79 11.02
N LEU A 16 -0.63 26.49 9.89
CA LEU A 16 0.42 26.28 8.89
C LEU A 16 1.73 27.03 9.16
N GLY A 17 1.82 27.84 10.22
CA GLY A 17 3.03 28.63 10.49
C GLY A 17 3.18 29.82 9.54
N PRO A 18 4.36 30.06 8.93
CA PRO A 18 4.56 31.18 8.00
C PRO A 18 3.86 30.98 6.64
N GLU A 19 3.53 29.75 6.27
CA GLU A 19 2.84 29.44 5.02
C GLU A 19 1.34 29.80 5.11
N GLN A 20 0.82 30.49 4.09
CA GLN A 20 -0.59 30.88 4.07
C GLN A 20 -1.51 29.75 3.59
N ILE A 21 -1.04 28.94 2.63
CA ILE A 21 -1.82 27.87 1.98
C ILE A 21 -0.85 26.78 1.51
N ILE A 22 -1.25 25.51 1.66
CA ILE A 22 -0.58 24.36 1.04
C ILE A 22 -1.53 23.76 0.00
N LEU A 23 -1.05 23.68 -1.24
CA LEU A 23 -1.79 23.07 -2.35
C LEU A 23 -1.32 21.63 -2.50
N GLY A 24 -2.19 20.69 -2.14
CA GLY A 24 -1.90 19.26 -2.25
C GLY A 24 -1.93 18.74 -3.69
N LEU A 25 -1.53 17.48 -3.85
CA LEU A 25 -1.53 16.79 -5.14
C LEU A 25 -2.90 16.76 -5.85
N PRO A 26 -4.06 16.55 -5.17
CA PRO A 26 -5.35 16.56 -5.84
C PRO A 26 -5.64 17.89 -6.54
N TRP A 27 -5.31 19.00 -5.87
CA TRP A 27 -5.50 20.34 -6.42
C TRP A 27 -4.63 20.57 -7.67
N LEU A 28 -3.38 20.10 -7.64
CA LEU A 28 -2.44 20.19 -8.76
C LEU A 28 -2.90 19.36 -9.96
N GLN A 29 -3.53 18.20 -9.74
CA GLN A 29 -4.04 17.36 -10.82
C GLN A 29 -5.26 18.00 -11.50
N ASP A 30 -6.18 18.58 -10.74
CA ASP A 30 -7.40 19.20 -11.28
C ASP A 30 -7.11 20.47 -12.10
N HIS A 31 -6.19 21.30 -11.63
CA HIS A 31 -5.86 22.57 -12.26
C HIS A 31 -4.71 22.47 -13.28
N ASN A 32 -3.89 21.42 -13.17
CA ASN A 32 -2.74 21.10 -14.00
C ASN A 32 -1.94 22.34 -14.48
N PRO A 33 -1.46 23.19 -13.55
CA PRO A 33 -0.69 24.37 -13.92
C PRO A 33 0.74 24.00 -14.32
N ASP A 34 1.38 24.87 -15.10
CA ASP A 34 2.81 24.78 -15.39
C ASP A 34 3.60 25.42 -14.25
N ILE A 35 4.34 24.61 -13.50
CA ILE A 35 5.12 25.05 -12.33
C ILE A 35 6.60 25.02 -12.67
N ASN A 36 7.27 26.16 -12.55
CA ASN A 36 8.72 26.22 -12.49
C ASN A 36 9.16 26.15 -11.02
N TRP A 37 9.65 24.99 -10.60
CA TRP A 37 10.08 24.72 -9.23
C TRP A 37 11.33 25.49 -8.80
N VAL A 38 12.18 25.93 -9.75
CA VAL A 38 13.40 26.71 -9.44
C VAL A 38 13.06 28.17 -9.18
N THR A 39 12.14 28.74 -9.95
CA THR A 39 11.75 30.15 -9.82
C THR A 39 10.51 30.37 -8.95
N GLY A 40 9.80 29.30 -8.56
CA GLY A 40 8.54 29.36 -7.80
C GLY A 40 7.37 29.96 -8.59
N VAL A 41 7.43 29.98 -9.92
CA VAL A 41 6.41 30.61 -10.78
C VAL A 41 5.41 29.56 -11.24
N VAL A 42 4.12 29.86 -11.07
CA VAL A 42 2.99 29.02 -11.50
C VAL A 42 2.25 29.72 -12.63
N LYS A 43 2.12 29.06 -13.79
CA LYS A 43 1.39 29.57 -14.97
C LYS A 43 0.19 28.69 -15.27
N PHE A 44 -0.97 29.31 -15.49
CA PHE A 44 -2.18 28.54 -15.83
C PHE A 44 -2.37 28.40 -17.34
N ARG A 45 -2.53 27.15 -17.79
CA ARG A 45 -2.85 26.86 -19.19
C ARG A 45 -4.25 27.42 -19.54
N PRO A 46 -4.44 28.04 -20.71
CA PRO A 46 -5.77 28.43 -21.16
C PRO A 46 -6.63 27.18 -21.29
N LYS A 47 -7.85 27.21 -20.74
CA LYS A 47 -8.81 26.09 -20.85
C LYS A 47 -9.06 25.78 -22.32
N GLN A 48 -8.41 24.76 -22.86
CA GLN A 48 -8.82 24.16 -24.12
C GLN A 48 -10.14 23.44 -23.82
N LYS A 49 -11.22 23.88 -24.48
CA LYS A 49 -12.44 23.09 -24.55
C LYS A 49 -12.09 21.82 -25.33
N VAL A 50 -11.69 20.76 -24.64
CA VAL A 50 -11.58 19.45 -25.27
C VAL A 50 -13.01 19.02 -25.55
N LEU A 51 -13.44 19.19 -26.78
CA LEU A 51 -14.65 18.55 -27.28
C LEU A 51 -14.27 17.07 -27.42
N VAL A 52 -14.43 16.32 -26.34
CA VAL A 52 -14.20 14.87 -26.36
C VAL A 52 -15.34 14.28 -27.19
N GLN A 53 -15.14 14.18 -28.49
CA GLN A 53 -15.96 13.32 -29.32
C GLN A 53 -15.53 11.89 -29.02
N PHE A 54 -16.26 11.23 -28.11
CA PHE A 54 -16.14 9.79 -27.92
C PHE A 54 -16.57 9.10 -29.22
N ARG A 55 -15.61 8.83 -30.11
CA ARG A 55 -15.80 7.93 -31.24
C ARG A 55 -15.56 6.53 -30.70
N GLY A 56 -16.63 5.91 -30.19
CA GLY A 56 -16.59 4.55 -29.68
C GLY A 56 -16.04 3.59 -30.73
N VAL A 57 -15.10 2.74 -30.31
CA VAL A 57 -14.62 1.57 -31.05
C VAL A 57 -15.71 0.47 -30.95
N LEU A 58 -16.93 0.79 -31.38
CA LEU A 58 -18.06 -0.15 -31.39
C LEU A 58 -19.13 0.24 -32.42
N ASP A 59 -18.72 0.67 -33.62
CA ASP A 59 -19.62 0.88 -34.77
C ASP A 59 -19.46 -0.23 -35.82
N LYS A 60 -19.07 -1.43 -35.41
CA LYS A 60 -18.88 -2.60 -36.28
C LYS A 60 -19.60 -3.83 -35.72
N ALA A 61 -20.90 -3.71 -35.49
CA ALA A 61 -21.87 -4.80 -35.53
C ALA A 61 -23.27 -4.20 -35.33
N LYS A 62 -23.88 -3.77 -36.43
CA LYS A 62 -25.32 -3.99 -36.55
C LYS A 62 -25.48 -5.46 -36.92
N ASP A 63 -26.56 -6.03 -36.40
CA ASP A 63 -27.05 -7.39 -36.64
C ASP A 63 -26.46 -8.44 -35.68
N GLU A 64 -27.11 -8.60 -34.53
CA GLU A 64 -27.76 -9.86 -34.13
C GLU A 64 -28.26 -9.73 -32.69
N GLU A 65 -29.46 -9.18 -32.57
CA GLU A 65 -30.30 -9.26 -31.39
C GLU A 65 -30.88 -10.69 -31.34
N VAL A 66 -30.11 -11.68 -30.85
CA VAL A 66 -30.61 -13.05 -30.66
C VAL A 66 -30.15 -13.62 -29.30
N VAL A 67 -31.05 -13.52 -28.34
CA VAL A 67 -31.49 -14.62 -27.45
C VAL A 67 -30.39 -15.48 -26.82
N ILE A 68 -29.98 -15.14 -25.60
CA ILE A 68 -29.68 -16.15 -24.57
C ILE A 68 -30.81 -16.12 -23.53
N GLN A 69 -32.04 -16.35 -24.01
CA GLN A 69 -33.10 -16.98 -23.24
C GLN A 69 -33.21 -18.42 -23.73
N SER A 70 -33.35 -19.38 -22.81
CA SER A 70 -33.19 -20.83 -23.00
C SER A 70 -31.71 -21.21 -23.04
N PHE A 71 -31.15 -22.03 -22.15
CA PHE A 71 -31.66 -23.27 -21.59
C PHE A 71 -30.92 -23.56 -20.26
N ILE A 72 -31.59 -23.47 -19.10
CA ILE A 72 -31.48 -24.50 -18.06
C ILE A 72 -32.86 -24.62 -17.42
N LYS A 73 -33.50 -25.73 -17.74
CA LYS A 73 -34.76 -26.20 -17.20
C LYS A 73 -34.58 -26.52 -15.70
N ARG A 74 -35.40 -25.86 -14.88
CA ARG A 74 -35.81 -26.17 -13.50
C ARG A 74 -35.34 -27.54 -12.96
N ARG A 75 -34.52 -27.52 -11.91
CA ARG A 75 -34.48 -28.55 -10.86
C ARG A 75 -34.32 -27.81 -9.51
N GLU A 76 -35.12 -28.23 -8.55
CA GLU A 76 -35.33 -27.62 -7.23
C GLU A 76 -34.10 -27.60 -6.33
N ASP A 77 -34.19 -26.75 -5.31
CA ASP A 77 -33.40 -26.66 -4.09
C ASP A 77 -32.01 -26.00 -4.18
N THR A 78 -32.00 -24.68 -3.94
CA THR A 78 -31.21 -24.03 -2.87
C THR A 78 -31.59 -22.56 -2.83
N ASP A 79 -31.85 -22.03 -1.63
CA ASP A 79 -31.98 -20.59 -1.38
C ASP A 79 -30.63 -19.91 -1.62
N GLU A 80 -30.25 -19.71 -2.88
CA GLU A 80 -29.12 -18.84 -3.22
C GLU A 80 -29.57 -17.40 -2.99
N ILE A 81 -29.23 -16.88 -1.81
CA ILE A 81 -29.29 -15.45 -1.50
C ILE A 81 -28.46 -14.73 -2.54
N ARG A 82 -29.13 -14.14 -3.54
CA ARG A 82 -28.49 -13.34 -4.58
C ARG A 82 -28.05 -12.02 -3.97
N ILE A 83 -26.87 -12.01 -3.36
CA ILE A 83 -26.30 -10.82 -2.74
C ILE A 83 -25.94 -9.82 -3.86
N ASN A 84 -26.81 -8.83 -4.09
CA ASN A 84 -26.55 -7.70 -4.99
C ASN A 84 -25.55 -6.70 -4.37
N THR A 85 -24.46 -7.16 -3.76
CA THR A 85 -23.40 -6.27 -3.26
C THR A 85 -22.51 -5.84 -4.41
N LYS A 86 -22.52 -4.54 -4.72
CA LYS A 86 -21.53 -3.93 -5.61
C LYS A 86 -20.17 -3.97 -4.91
N LEU A 87 -19.21 -4.69 -5.48
CA LEU A 87 -17.81 -4.61 -5.05
C LEU A 87 -17.28 -3.21 -5.33
N SER A 88 -16.64 -2.60 -4.33
CA SER A 88 -15.93 -1.33 -4.53
C SER A 88 -14.76 -1.53 -5.48
N ALA A 89 -14.38 -0.48 -6.24
CA ALA A 89 -13.24 -0.50 -7.15
C ALA A 89 -11.96 -1.07 -6.48
N SER A 90 -11.73 -0.75 -5.20
CA SER A 90 -10.60 -1.26 -4.42
C SER A 90 -10.66 -2.77 -4.17
N GLN A 91 -11.86 -3.33 -3.96
CA GLN A 91 -12.04 -4.78 -3.77
C GLN A 91 -11.84 -5.53 -5.08
N THR A 92 -12.32 -4.98 -6.20
CA THR A 92 -12.07 -5.52 -7.55
C THR A 92 -10.57 -5.48 -7.87
N LEU A 93 -9.88 -4.39 -7.51
CA LEU A 93 -8.43 -4.24 -7.68
C LEU A 93 -7.65 -5.28 -6.84
N ALA A 94 -8.05 -5.51 -5.58
CA ALA A 94 -7.44 -6.54 -4.73
C ALA A 94 -7.67 -7.97 -5.24
N GLN A 95 -8.84 -8.24 -5.82
CA GLN A 95 -9.15 -9.53 -6.44
C GLN A 95 -8.37 -9.76 -7.75
N THR A 96 -8.18 -8.72 -8.56
CA THR A 96 -7.39 -8.79 -9.80
C THR A 96 -5.89 -8.85 -9.52
N HIS A 97 -5.41 -8.18 -8.46
CA HIS A 97 -4.06 -8.35 -7.91
C HIS A 97 -3.97 -9.48 -6.88
N LYS A 98 -4.62 -10.62 -7.12
CA LYS A 98 -4.13 -11.88 -6.56
C LYS A 98 -2.76 -12.14 -7.17
N THR A 99 -1.74 -11.60 -6.51
CA THR A 99 -0.35 -11.66 -6.92
C THR A 99 0.00 -13.13 -7.15
N LYS A 100 0.12 -13.55 -8.42
CA LYS A 100 0.89 -14.76 -8.74
C LYS A 100 2.22 -14.57 -8.04
N VAL A 101 2.55 -15.47 -7.12
CA VAL A 101 3.83 -15.45 -6.41
C VAL A 101 4.90 -15.56 -7.48
N LYS A 102 5.39 -14.41 -7.97
CA LYS A 102 6.54 -14.37 -8.86
C LYS A 102 7.66 -15.05 -8.10
N LEU A 103 8.34 -15.96 -8.79
CA LEU A 103 9.41 -16.73 -8.18
C LEU A 103 10.50 -15.74 -7.73
N LEU A 104 11.11 -15.97 -6.56
CA LEU A 104 12.07 -15.04 -5.96
C LEU A 104 13.19 -14.65 -6.95
N GLU A 105 13.56 -15.57 -7.84
CA GLU A 105 14.56 -15.40 -8.90
C GLU A 105 14.15 -14.37 -9.97
N GLU A 106 12.86 -14.17 -10.22
CA GLU A 106 12.35 -13.17 -11.18
C GLU A 106 12.30 -11.76 -10.58
N LEU A 107 12.19 -11.66 -9.25
CA LEU A 107 12.11 -10.40 -8.53
C LEU A 107 13.49 -9.79 -8.23
N ILE A 108 14.52 -10.63 -8.14
CA ILE A 108 15.87 -10.18 -7.79
C ILE A 108 16.56 -9.69 -9.07
N PRO A 109 17.00 -8.42 -9.12
CA PRO A 109 17.80 -7.92 -10.22
C PRO A 109 19.05 -8.78 -10.47
N THR A 110 19.46 -8.92 -11.73
CA THR A 110 20.61 -9.76 -12.13
C THR A 110 21.90 -9.42 -11.40
N TYR A 111 22.14 -8.16 -11.01
CA TYR A 111 23.33 -7.77 -10.25
C TYR A 111 23.33 -8.27 -8.78
N LEU A 112 22.19 -8.74 -8.27
CA LEU A 112 22.01 -9.28 -6.91
C LEU A 112 21.83 -10.80 -6.89
N SER A 113 21.96 -11.47 -8.04
CA SER A 113 21.85 -12.93 -8.13
C SER A 113 22.81 -13.64 -7.17
N ASP A 114 24.01 -13.08 -6.99
CA ASP A 114 25.04 -13.66 -6.11
C ASP A 114 24.62 -13.64 -4.63
N TYR A 115 23.75 -12.68 -4.27
CA TYR A 115 23.22 -12.51 -2.92
C TYR A 115 21.83 -13.14 -2.73
N MET A 116 21.39 -14.01 -3.65
CA MET A 116 20.11 -14.73 -3.58
C MET A 116 19.84 -15.34 -2.19
N ASN A 117 20.90 -15.79 -1.51
CA ASN A 117 20.83 -16.36 -0.18
C ASN A 117 20.34 -15.37 0.90
N HIS A 118 20.63 -14.07 0.78
CA HIS A 118 20.19 -13.04 1.73
C HIS A 118 18.70 -12.76 1.62
N PHE A 119 18.09 -13.03 0.46
CA PHE A 119 16.65 -12.85 0.24
C PHE A 119 15.82 -14.07 0.69
N LYS A 120 16.46 -15.20 0.99
CA LYS A 120 15.76 -16.40 1.50
C LYS A 120 15.46 -16.24 2.98
N LYS A 121 14.17 -16.12 3.33
CA LYS A 121 13.69 -15.98 4.72
C LYS A 121 14.35 -16.95 5.71
N LYS A 122 14.41 -18.24 5.37
CA LYS A 122 15.02 -19.28 6.23
C LYS A 122 16.51 -19.02 6.55
N LYS A 123 17.27 -18.42 5.63
CA LYS A 123 18.68 -18.09 5.86
C LYS A 123 18.85 -16.80 6.68
N ALA A 124 17.85 -15.93 6.68
CA ALA A 124 17.81 -14.72 7.50
C ALA A 124 17.32 -14.98 8.93
N GLU A 125 16.80 -16.18 9.23
CA GLU A 125 16.33 -16.60 10.56
C GLU A 125 17.48 -17.03 11.50
N ARG A 126 18.61 -16.31 11.49
CA ARG A 126 19.75 -16.52 12.39
C ARG A 126 20.54 -15.23 12.55
N PHE A 127 21.12 -15.01 13.73
CA PHE A 127 22.06 -13.91 13.93
C PHE A 127 23.26 -14.00 12.97
N PRO A 128 23.82 -12.84 12.58
CA PRO A 128 25.10 -12.82 11.89
C PRO A 128 26.19 -13.45 12.78
N LEU A 129 27.29 -13.82 12.14
CA LEU A 129 28.46 -14.31 12.86
C LEU A 129 28.99 -13.23 13.80
N SER A 130 29.49 -13.65 14.96
CA SER A 130 30.13 -12.74 15.90
C SER A 130 31.30 -12.03 15.23
N CYS A 131 31.37 -10.71 15.38
CA CYS A 131 32.39 -9.88 14.76
C CYS A 131 32.93 -8.86 15.79
N PRO A 132 34.13 -8.30 15.58
CA PRO A 132 34.74 -7.36 16.51
C PRO A 132 33.96 -6.04 16.65
N TYR A 133 33.04 -5.77 15.73
CA TYR A 133 32.15 -4.60 15.74
C TYR A 133 30.82 -4.87 16.43
N ASN A 134 30.63 -6.04 17.04
CA ASN A 134 29.44 -6.31 17.84
C ASN A 134 29.37 -5.30 18.99
N HIS A 135 28.20 -4.70 19.17
CA HIS A 135 28.00 -3.72 20.24
C HIS A 135 28.10 -4.39 21.61
N ALA A 136 29.12 -4.00 22.38
CA ALA A 136 29.21 -4.33 23.79
C ALA A 136 28.31 -3.40 24.61
N ILE A 137 27.71 -3.92 25.67
CA ILE A 137 26.98 -3.12 26.66
C ILE A 137 27.95 -2.85 27.81
N ASP A 138 28.64 -1.71 27.75
CA ASP A 138 29.61 -1.31 28.77
C ASP A 138 28.87 -0.76 30.00
N LEU A 139 28.91 -1.52 31.09
CA LEU A 139 28.30 -1.12 32.35
C LEU A 139 29.22 -0.18 33.13
N LYS A 140 28.63 0.76 33.86
CA LYS A 140 29.38 1.60 34.81
C LYS A 140 29.86 0.77 36.00
N LEU A 141 30.97 1.19 36.61
CA LEU A 141 31.62 0.48 37.72
C LEU A 141 30.74 0.35 38.97
N ASP A 142 29.80 1.26 39.15
CA ASP A 142 28.83 1.33 40.25
C ASP A 142 27.47 0.72 39.89
N PHE A 143 27.34 0.10 38.72
CA PHE A 143 26.08 -0.45 38.24
C PHE A 143 25.61 -1.59 39.16
N LYS A 144 24.36 -1.46 39.62
CA LYS A 144 23.63 -2.52 40.32
C LYS A 144 22.47 -2.96 39.44
N LEU A 145 22.29 -4.26 39.31
CA LEU A 145 21.12 -4.81 38.63
C LEU A 145 19.87 -4.33 39.37
N MET A 146 18.91 -3.77 38.64
CA MET A 146 17.62 -3.42 39.20
C MET A 146 16.62 -4.53 38.91
N ASP A 147 16.19 -5.21 39.96
CA ASP A 147 15.12 -6.19 39.86
C ASP A 147 13.79 -5.44 39.74
N CYS A 148 13.26 -5.36 38.52
CA CYS A 148 11.96 -4.79 38.24
C CYS A 148 10.88 -5.89 38.28
N LYS A 149 9.69 -5.54 38.81
CA LYS A 149 8.54 -6.46 38.81
C LYS A 149 8.02 -6.60 37.38
N ILE A 150 7.84 -7.83 36.94
CA ILE A 150 7.19 -8.14 35.66
C ILE A 150 5.72 -7.78 35.77
N TYR A 151 5.17 -7.10 34.76
CA TYR A 151 3.75 -6.80 34.71
C TYR A 151 2.94 -8.10 34.60
N PRO A 152 1.86 -8.26 35.38
CA PRO A 152 1.01 -9.43 35.27
C PRO A 152 0.35 -9.46 33.90
N LEU A 153 0.56 -10.55 33.15
CA LEU A 153 -0.09 -10.79 31.88
C LEU A 153 -1.40 -11.57 32.08
N SER A 154 -2.38 -11.31 31.22
CA SER A 154 -3.59 -12.11 31.12
C SER A 154 -3.28 -13.49 30.51
N PRO A 155 -4.16 -14.51 30.69
CA PRO A 155 -3.90 -15.85 30.15
C PRO A 155 -3.66 -15.89 28.63
N LYS A 156 -4.33 -15.01 27.86
CA LYS A 156 -4.14 -14.93 26.41
C LYS A 156 -2.77 -14.37 26.04
N GLU A 157 -2.31 -13.35 26.79
CA GLU A 157 -1.00 -12.73 26.59
C GLU A 157 0.13 -13.69 26.98
N TRP A 158 -0.03 -14.47 28.05
CA TRP A 158 0.92 -15.52 28.42
C TRP A 158 1.11 -16.55 27.31
N ILE A 159 0.02 -17.01 26.68
CA ILE A 159 0.10 -17.98 25.57
C ILE A 159 0.88 -17.40 24.39
N GLU A 160 0.59 -16.15 24.01
CA GLU A 160 1.30 -15.52 22.88
C GLU A 160 2.76 -15.21 23.24
N GLN A 161 3.04 -14.82 24.49
CA GLN A 161 4.40 -14.63 24.97
C GLN A 161 5.18 -15.95 24.90
N ASP A 162 4.64 -17.04 25.44
CA ASP A 162 5.31 -18.33 25.46
C ASP A 162 5.59 -18.83 24.04
N LYS A 163 4.60 -18.68 23.14
CA LYS A 163 4.79 -18.94 21.70
C LYS A 163 5.92 -18.10 21.11
N PHE A 164 5.94 -16.79 21.38
CA PHE A 164 7.01 -15.92 20.91
C PHE A 164 8.39 -16.34 21.44
N ILE A 165 8.50 -16.64 22.74
CA ILE A 165 9.76 -17.07 23.35
C ILE A 165 10.23 -18.37 22.71
N ASN A 166 9.36 -19.38 22.59
CA ASN A 166 9.69 -20.66 21.97
C ASN A 166 10.16 -20.51 20.51
N GLU A 167 9.47 -19.70 19.71
CA GLU A 167 9.86 -19.45 18.31
C GLU A 167 11.23 -18.77 18.18
N ASN A 168 11.57 -17.83 19.08
CA ASN A 168 12.83 -17.09 19.02
C ASN A 168 14.00 -17.88 19.63
N LEU A 169 13.76 -18.71 20.65
CA LEU A 169 14.72 -19.70 21.14
C LEU A 169 15.09 -20.69 20.04
N GLN A 170 14.10 -21.18 19.28
CA GLN A 170 14.34 -22.09 18.16
C GLN A 170 15.21 -21.45 17.05
N LYS A 171 15.03 -20.14 16.81
CA LYS A 171 15.86 -19.36 15.87
C LYS A 171 17.24 -19.00 16.43
N GLY A 172 17.45 -19.15 17.74
CA GLY A 172 18.66 -18.74 18.44
C GLY A 172 18.80 -17.22 18.56
N TYR A 173 17.67 -16.50 18.62
CA TYR A 173 17.64 -15.05 18.83
C TYR A 173 17.67 -14.62 20.29
N ILE A 174 17.26 -15.54 21.17
CA ILE A 174 17.22 -15.41 22.62
C ILE A 174 17.83 -16.69 23.20
#